data_AF-A0A7J4UTK0-F1
#
_entry.id   AF-A0A7J4UTK0-F1
#
_cell.length_a   1.000
_cell.length_b   1.000
_cell.length_c   1.000
_cell.angle_alpha   90.00
_cell.angle_beta   90.00
_cell.angle_gamma   90.00
#
_symmetry.space_group_name_H-M   'P 1'
#
loop_
_entity.id
_entity.type
_entity.pdbx_description
1 polymer ?
#
loop_
_entity_poly.entity_id
_entity_poly.type
_entity_poly.pdbx_seq_one_letter_code
_entity_poly.pdbx_strand_id
1 'polypeptide(L)'
;MKLIDIPGVGEIKAQSLDEAGFGTIEALQVAEKSDLASVSGISENLAGKIKETVQEIVEKDSAQGDFIGGKKGPKDDRELPIVDHIGELIKRLAVVV
;
A
#
# COMPACT_ATOMS: atom_id res chain seq x y z
N MET A 1 12.99 -10.93 7.03
CA MET A 1 12.83 -10.28 5.71
C MET A 1 12.76 -8.76 5.90
N LYS A 2 13.26 -7.94 4.97
CA LYS A 2 13.06 -6.48 5.00
C LYS A 2 12.19 -6.05 3.81
N LEU A 3 11.48 -4.93 3.94
CA LEU A 3 10.67 -4.35 2.85
C LEU A 3 11.51 -4.00 1.60
N ILE A 4 12.77 -3.60 1.80
CA ILE A 4 13.71 -3.25 0.72
C ILE A 4 14.12 -4.44 -0.16
N ASP A 5 13.81 -5.66 0.27
CA ASP A 5 14.07 -6.87 -0.51
C ASP A 5 13.02 -7.05 -1.63
N ILE A 6 11.89 -6.32 -1.53
CA ILE A 6 10.80 -6.40 -2.49
C ILE A 6 11.17 -5.61 -3.75
N PRO A 7 11.09 -6.22 -4.95
CA PRO A 7 11.48 -5.58 -6.19
C PRO A 7 10.66 -4.32 -6.46
N GLY A 8 11.34 -3.17 -6.47
CA GLY A 8 10.73 -1.86 -6.70
C GLY A 8 10.40 -1.06 -5.43
N VAL A 9 10.66 -1.63 -4.24
CA VAL A 9 10.63 -0.94 -2.94
C VAL A 9 12.08 -0.60 -2.55
N GLY A 10 12.47 0.65 -2.74
CA GLY A 10 13.74 1.17 -2.21
C GLY A 10 13.61 1.67 -0.77
N GLU A 11 14.71 2.13 -0.17
CA GLU A 11 14.74 2.64 1.21
C GLU A 11 13.69 3.72 1.48
N ILE A 12 13.54 4.67 0.55
CA ILE A 12 12.56 5.77 0.66
C ILE A 12 11.13 5.23 0.71
N LYS A 13 10.79 4.26 -0.16
CA LYS A 13 9.44 3.68 -0.21
C LYS A 13 9.18 2.77 0.98
N ALA A 14 10.20 2.05 1.43
CA ALA A 14 10.13 1.24 2.63
C ALA A 14 9.83 2.09 3.87
N GLN A 15 10.47 3.27 4.00
CA GLN A 15 10.11 4.23 5.05
C GLN A 15 8.67 4.72 4.91
N SER A 16 8.22 5.11 3.72
CA SER A 16 6.83 5.58 3.56
C SER A 16 5.79 4.48 3.85
N LEU A 17 6.09 3.22 3.55
CA LEU A 17 5.28 2.08 3.94
C LEU A 17 5.28 1.88 5.46
N ASP A 18 6.44 2.00 6.11
CA ASP A 18 6.59 1.91 7.56
C ASP A 18 5.78 3.01 8.28
N GLU A 19 5.89 4.26 7.82
CA GLU A 19 5.13 5.41 8.31
C GLU A 19 3.61 5.24 8.11
N ALA A 20 3.21 4.53 7.05
CA ALA A 20 1.82 4.20 6.78
C ALA A 20 1.30 2.98 7.59
N GLY A 21 2.15 2.33 8.40
CA GLY A 21 1.79 1.15 9.20
C GLY A 21 1.98 -0.19 8.48
N PHE A 22 2.57 -0.18 7.27
CA PHE A 22 2.90 -1.35 6.46
C PHE A 22 4.37 -1.77 6.59
N GLY A 23 4.98 -1.53 7.76
CA GLY A 23 6.39 -1.84 8.07
C GLY A 23 6.76 -3.32 7.98
N THR A 24 5.77 -4.21 7.86
CA THR A 24 5.95 -5.67 7.94
C THR A 24 5.30 -6.42 6.77
N ILE A 25 5.81 -7.62 6.48
CA ILE A 25 5.27 -8.50 5.43
C ILE A 25 3.82 -8.89 5.73
N GLU A 26 3.49 -9.14 7.00
CA GLU A 26 2.13 -9.45 7.44
C GLU A 26 1.18 -8.26 7.17
N ALA A 27 1.62 -7.03 7.47
CA ALA A 27 0.84 -5.83 7.19
C ALA A 27 0.60 -5.65 5.68
N LEU A 28 1.61 -5.91 4.85
CA LEU A 28 1.47 -5.87 3.38
C LEU A 28 0.52 -6.96 2.84
N GLN A 29 0.47 -8.12 3.50
CA GLN A 29 -0.39 -9.22 3.10
C GLN A 29 -1.87 -8.88 3.34
N VAL A 30 -2.18 -8.35 4.53
CA VAL A 30 -3.55 -7.95 4.90
C VAL A 30 -3.98 -6.64 4.25
N ALA A 31 -3.03 -5.79 3.85
CA ALA A 31 -3.30 -4.56 3.14
C ALA A 31 -3.96 -4.80 1.78
N GLU A 32 -4.89 -3.93 1.40
CA GLU A 32 -5.39 -3.89 0.04
C GLU A 32 -4.39 -3.22 -0.90
N LYS A 33 -4.47 -3.62 -2.18
CA LYS A 33 -3.64 -3.04 -3.24
C LYS A 33 -3.83 -1.52 -3.33
N SER A 34 -5.04 -1.03 -3.05
CA SER A 34 -5.39 0.39 -3.11
C SER A 34 -4.76 1.19 -1.96
N ASP A 35 -4.71 0.64 -0.75
CA ASP A 35 -3.99 1.24 0.37
C ASP A 35 -2.50 1.36 0.08
N LEU A 36 -1.89 0.30 -0.45
CA LEU A 36 -0.47 0.33 -0.84
C LEU A 36 -0.22 1.35 -1.96
N ALA A 37 -1.13 1.47 -2.92
CA ALA A 37 -1.04 2.45 -4.01
C ALA A 37 -1.33 3.90 -3.57
N SER A 38 -1.93 4.08 -2.38
CA SER A 38 -2.14 5.41 -1.79
C SER A 38 -0.89 5.95 -1.11
N VAL A 39 0.11 5.10 -0.86
CA VAL A 39 1.41 5.51 -0.32
C VAL A 39 2.19 6.31 -1.37
N SER A 40 2.74 7.45 -0.95
CA SER A 40 3.54 8.31 -1.81
C SER A 40 4.71 7.55 -2.44
N GLY A 41 4.81 7.57 -3.77
CA GLY A 41 5.86 6.87 -4.52
C GLY A 41 5.54 5.40 -4.85
N ILE A 42 4.37 4.90 -4.47
CA ILE A 42 3.86 3.58 -4.87
C ILE A 42 2.75 3.78 -5.91
N SER A 43 2.92 3.11 -7.04
CA SER A 43 1.89 3.06 -8.08
C SER A 43 1.07 1.79 -7.94
N GLU A 44 -0.12 1.78 -8.56
CA GLU A 44 -0.97 0.60 -8.54
C GLU A 44 -0.28 -0.66 -9.13
N ASN A 45 0.58 -0.47 -10.15
CA ASN A 45 1.39 -1.56 -10.70
C ASN A 45 2.40 -2.09 -9.68
N LEU A 46 3.08 -1.18 -8.97
CA LEU A 46 4.04 -1.55 -7.93
C LEU A 46 3.34 -2.25 -6.75
N ALA A 47 2.20 -1.73 -6.29
CA ALA A 47 1.40 -2.36 -5.24
C ALA A 47 1.01 -3.80 -5.59
N GLY A 48 0.64 -4.06 -6.85
CA GLY A 48 0.35 -5.41 -7.34
C GLY A 48 1.57 -6.33 -7.23
N LYS A 49 2.74 -5.88 -7.67
CA LYS A 49 4.00 -6.65 -7.57
C LYS A 49 4.42 -6.89 -6.13
N ILE A 50 4.25 -5.90 -5.25
CA ILE A 50 4.52 -6.04 -3.82
C ILE A 50 3.66 -7.16 -3.24
N LYS A 51 2.34 -7.15 -3.50
CA LYS A 51 1.43 -8.20 -3.02
C LYS A 51 1.77 -9.59 -3.56
N GLU A 52 2.09 -9.69 -4.85
CA GLU A 52 2.51 -10.96 -5.46
C GLU A 52 3.78 -11.50 -4.79
N THR A 53 4.78 -10.64 -4.59
CA THR A 53 6.04 -11.01 -3.92
C THR A 53 5.78 -11.43 -2.47
N VAL A 54 5.00 -10.65 -1.72
CA VAL A 54 4.62 -10.94 -0.34
C VAL A 54 3.86 -12.25 -0.23
N GLN A 55 2.93 -12.51 -1.15
CA GLN A 55 2.18 -13.75 -1.20
C GLN A 55 3.12 -14.94 -1.43
N GLU A 56 4.05 -14.84 -2.38
CA GLU A 56 5.04 -15.90 -2.63
C GLU A 56 5.93 -16.17 -1.38
N ILE A 57 6.32 -15.11 -0.65
CA ILE A 57 7.13 -15.23 0.56
C ILE A 57 6.35 -15.95 1.66
N VAL A 58 5.09 -15.56 1.90
CA VAL A 58 4.25 -16.19 2.93
C VAL A 58 3.92 -17.63 2.56
N GLU A 59 3.67 -17.92 1.28
CA GLU A 59 3.47 -19.29 0.78
C GLU A 59 4.72 -20.16 0.97
N LYS A 60 5.92 -19.59 0.80
CA LYS A 60 7.20 -20.26 1.06
C LYS A 60 7.45 -20.51 2.55
N ASP A 61 7.09 -19.55 3.41
CA ASP A 61 7.26 -19.67 4.86
C ASP A 61 6.26 -20.69 5.45
N SER A 62 5.05 -20.77 4.87
CA SER A 62 3.98 -21.65 5.34
C SER A 62 3.97 -23.05 4.71
N ALA A 63 4.95 -23.39 3.86
CA ALA A 63 5.24 -24.69 3.24
C ALA A 63 4.04 -25.64 2.97
N GLN A 64 3.75 -25.87 1.69
CA GLN A 64 2.86 -26.93 1.17
C GLN A 64 1.35 -26.64 1.32
N GLY A 65 0.83 -25.78 0.45
CA GLY A 65 -0.60 -25.57 0.29
C GLY A 65 -0.93 -25.27 -1.16
N ASP A 66 -1.35 -26.31 -1.87
CA ASP A 66 -1.97 -26.23 -3.19
C ASP A 66 -3.16 -25.25 -3.19
N PHE A 67 -3.53 -24.74 -4.37
CA PHE A 67 -4.76 -24.01 -4.74
C PHE A 67 -4.71 -22.49 -5.05
N ILE A 68 -4.68 -22.22 -6.37
CA ILE A 68 -5.55 -21.32 -7.18
C ILE A 68 -6.03 -19.99 -6.56
N GLY A 69 -5.40 -18.88 -6.97
CA GLY A 69 -5.84 -17.52 -6.65
C GLY A 69 -5.80 -16.58 -7.86
N GLY A 70 -6.56 -16.89 -8.90
CA GLY A 70 -6.65 -16.06 -10.11
C GLY A 70 -7.19 -14.65 -9.84
N LYS A 71 -6.48 -13.67 -10.43
CA LYS A 71 -6.90 -12.37 -10.95
C LYS A 71 -8.06 -11.65 -10.23
N LYS A 72 -7.74 -10.53 -9.56
CA LYS A 72 -8.68 -9.40 -9.46
C LYS A 72 -7.95 -8.07 -9.29
N GLY A 73 -7.64 -7.42 -10.42
CA GLY A 73 -7.60 -5.96 -10.46
C GLY A 73 -8.87 -5.50 -11.17
N PRO A 74 -9.90 -5.03 -10.47
CA PRO A 74 -10.93 -4.23 -11.12
C PRO A 74 -10.23 -2.95 -11.59
N LYS A 75 -10.25 -2.70 -12.91
CA LYS A 75 -10.08 -1.32 -13.40
C LYS A 75 -11.35 -0.61 -12.97
N ASP A 76 -11.25 0.09 -11.86
CA ASP A 76 -12.34 0.86 -11.33
C ASP A 76 -12.05 2.31 -11.70
N ASP A 77 -12.67 2.72 -12.81
CA ASP A 77 -12.76 4.09 -13.31
C ASP A 77 -13.57 4.98 -12.35
N ARG A 78 -13.24 5.00 -11.05
CA ARG A 78 -13.77 5.98 -10.10
C ARG A 78 -12.82 7.17 -10.08
N GLU A 79 -13.29 8.29 -10.63
CA GLU A 79 -12.83 9.64 -10.31
C GLU A 79 -12.36 9.70 -8.84
N LEU A 80 -11.10 10.04 -8.62
CA LEU A 80 -10.60 10.44 -7.31
C LEU A 80 -11.34 11.73 -6.93
N PRO A 81 -12.19 11.76 -5.88
CA PRO A 81 -12.58 13.03 -5.31
C PRO A 81 -11.31 13.65 -4.71
N ILE A 82 -10.78 14.63 -5.44
CA ILE A 82 -10.13 15.86 -4.99
C ILE A 82 -9.54 15.75 -3.57
N VAL A 83 -8.22 15.55 -3.52
CA VAL A 83 -7.32 16.11 -2.50
C VAL A 83 -7.99 16.82 -1.32
N ASP A 84 -8.53 16.09 -0.35
CA ASP A 84 -8.84 16.67 0.97
C ASP A 84 -7.63 16.52 1.87
N HIS A 85 -6.54 17.20 1.47
CA HIS A 85 -5.36 17.36 2.31
C HIS A 85 -5.54 18.66 3.11
N ILE A 86 -6.20 18.55 4.27
CA ILE A 86 -5.89 19.35 5.48
C ILE A 86 -6.09 20.89 5.35
N GLY A 87 -6.74 21.39 4.29
CA GLY A 87 -6.94 22.83 4.08
C GLY A 87 -8.08 23.47 4.88
N GLU A 88 -9.02 22.67 5.39
CA GLU A 88 -10.29 23.19 5.93
C GLU A 88 -10.32 23.34 7.47
N LEU A 89 -9.17 23.23 8.15
CA LEU A 89 -9.08 23.57 9.58
C LEU A 89 -8.68 25.03 9.84
N ILE A 90 -8.19 25.76 8.83
CA ILE A 90 -7.74 27.16 9.01
C ILE A 90 -8.91 28.16 8.91
N LYS A 91 -10.05 27.78 8.30
CA LYS A 91 -11.13 28.74 8.01
C LYS A 91 -12.10 29.03 9.17
N ARG A 92 -11.98 28.33 10.31
CA ARG A 92 -12.84 28.56 11.49
C ARG A 92 -12.19 29.28 12.68
N LEU A 93 -10.90 29.66 12.59
CA LEU A 93 -10.21 30.35 13.68
C LEU A 93 -9.98 31.86 13.45
N ALA A 94 -10.52 32.44 12.37
CA ALA A 94 -10.47 33.89 12.15
C ALA A 94 -11.82 34.56 12.44
N VAL A 95 -12.37 34.32 13.63
CA VAL A 95 -13.28 35.27 14.27
C VAL A 95 -13.04 35.21 15.78
N VAL A 96 -12.85 36.39 16.38
CA VAL A 96 -12.44 36.67 17.77
C VAL A 96 -10.93 36.76 18.00
N VAL A 97 -10.32 37.86 17.55
CA VAL A 97 -9.87 38.98 18.39
C VAL A 97 -9.63 40.23 17.55
#